data_AF-A0A2M8M6F7-F1
#
_entry.id   AF-A0A2M8M6F7-F1
#
_cell.length_a   1.000
_cell.length_b   1.000
_cell.length_c   1.000
_cell.angle_alpha   90.00
_cell.angle_beta   90.00
_cell.angle_gamma   90.00
#
_symmetry.space_group_name_H-M   'P 1'
#
loop_
_entity.id
_entity.type
_entity.pdbx_description
1 polymer ?
#
loop_
_entity_poly.entity_id
_entity_poly.type
_entity_poly.pdbx_seq_one_letter_code
_entity_poly.pdbx_strand_id
1 'polypeptide(L)' 'MAWLHITAPGRGAVPTARSWCECGHDRSAVGTARVLALIDAHAAHRDRCPLRTPQEGRAAA' A
#
# COMPACT_ATOMS: atom_id res chain seq x y z
N MET A 1 9.25 -6.41 -0.32
CA MET A 1 7.88 -6.98 -0.35
C MET A 1 6.83 -5.96 0.09
N ALA A 2 5.64 -5.93 -0.53
CA ALA A 2 4.58 -4.95 -0.25
C ALA A 2 3.28 -5.66 0.15
N TRP A 3 2.81 -5.47 1.38
CA TRP A 3 1.64 -6.13 1.97
C TRP A 3 0.46 -5.18 2.10
N LEU A 4 -0.74 -5.74 2.03
CA LEU A 4 -2.02 -5.05 2.18
C LEU A 4 -2.91 -5.89 3.10
N HIS A 5 -3.36 -5.29 4.20
CA HIS A 5 -4.33 -5.87 5.13
C HIS A 5 -5.60 -5.03 5.08
N ILE A 6 -6.74 -5.68 4.82
CA ILE A 6 -8.06 -5.06 4.82
C ILE A 6 -8.91 -5.78 5.88
N THR A 7 -9.51 -5.00 6.77
CA THR A 7 -10.45 -5.49 7.78
C THR A 7 -11.82 -4.90 7.49
N ALA A 8 -12.78 -5.76 7.17
CA ALA A 8 -14.17 -5.39 6.92
C ALA A 8 -15.09 -6.31 7.76
N PRO A 9 -15.42 -5.94 9.01
CA PRO A 9 -16.05 -6.86 9.96
C PRO A 9 -17.54 -7.13 9.72
N GLY A 10 -18.13 -6.66 8.61
CA GLY A 10 -19.53 -6.95 8.25
C GLY A 10 -20.23 -5.82 7.50
N ARG A 11 -21.48 -6.05 7.11
CA ARG A 11 -22.31 -5.08 6.37
C ARG A 11 -22.64 -3.88 7.27
N GLY A 12 -22.22 -2.68 6.87
CA GLY A 12 -22.43 -1.43 7.61
C GLY A 12 -21.29 -1.03 8.55
N ALA A 13 -20.27 -1.87 8.73
CA ALA A 13 -19.07 -1.50 9.45
C ALA A 13 -18.14 -0.63 8.59
N VAL A 14 -17.39 0.26 9.23
CA VAL A 14 -16.38 1.09 8.56
C VAL A 14 -15.17 0.22 8.25
N PRO A 15 -14.84 -0.06 6.98
CA PRO A 15 -13.69 -0.88 6.65
C PRO A 15 -12.41 -0.12 6.97
N THR A 16 -11.37 -0.85 7.37
CA THR A 16 -10.03 -0.31 7.55
C THR A 16 -9.05 -1.06 6.68
N ALA A 17 -8.04 -0.38 6.18
CA ALA A 17 -6.98 -1.01 5.42
C ALA A 17 -5.63 -0.41 5.79
N ARG A 18 -4.58 -1.23 5.74
CA ARG A 18 -3.20 -0.82 5.92
C ARG A 18 -2.35 -1.43 4.82
N SER A 19 -1.61 -0.58 4.12
CA SER A 19 -0.62 -0.94 3.12
C SER A 19 0.75 -0.62 3.69
N TRP A 20 1.65 -1.59 3.70
CA TRP A 20 3.03 -1.36 4.10
C TRP A 20 4.02 -2.10 3.19
N CYS A 21 5.22 -1.55 3.05
CA CYS A 21 6.29 -2.11 2.25
C CYS A 21 7.62 -1.91 2.96
N GLU A 22 8.54 -2.86 2.76
CA GLU A 22 9.91 -2.80 3.27
C GLU A 22 10.71 -1.59 2.76
N CYS A 23 10.25 -0.92 1.70
CA CYS A 23 10.88 0.32 1.20
C CYS A 23 10.60 1.55 2.08
N GLY A 24 9.82 1.41 3.15
CA GLY A 24 9.40 2.50 4.02
C GLY A 24 8.02 3.09 3.69
N HIS A 25 7.27 2.50 2.76
CA HIS A 25 5.87 2.85 2.55
C HIS A 25 5.02 2.30 3.71
N ASP A 26 4.36 3.13 4.49
CA ASP A 26 3.33 2.73 5.46
C ASP A 26 2.16 3.72 5.36
N ARG A 27 0.98 3.21 5.04
CA ARG A 27 -0.25 4.00 4.93
C ARG A 27 -1.43 3.21 5.45
N SER A 28 -2.29 3.90 6.21
CA SER A 28 -3.54 3.37 6.74
C SER A 28 -4.72 4.21 6.24
N ALA A 29 -5.85 3.55 6.02
CA ALA A 29 -7.09 4.14 5.55
C ALA A 29 -8.28 3.58 6.33
N VAL A 30 -9.27 4.44 6.56
CA VAL A 30 -10.51 4.12 7.28
C VAL A 30 -11.68 4.63 6.44
N GLY A 31 -12.69 3.79 6.25
CA GLY A 31 -13.86 4.07 5.42
C GLY A 31 -13.70 3.62 3.97
N THR A 32 -14.81 3.22 3.36
CA THR A 32 -14.84 2.53 2.06
C THR A 32 -14.10 3.30 0.97
N ALA A 33 -14.38 4.59 0.80
CA ALA A 33 -13.74 5.39 -0.25
C ALA A 33 -12.21 5.47 -0.07
N ARG A 34 -11.73 5.64 1.16
CA ARG A 34 -10.30 5.72 1.46
C ARG A 34 -9.62 4.36 1.32
N VAL A 35 -10.29 3.28 1.70
CA VAL A 35 -9.80 1.90 1.52
C VAL A 35 -9.65 1.59 0.03
N LEU A 36 -10.63 1.94 -0.80
CA LEU A 36 -10.53 1.77 -2.26
C LEU A 36 -9.36 2.59 -2.84
N ALA A 37 -9.19 3.84 -2.42
CA ALA A 37 -8.05 4.65 -2.83
C ALA A 37 -6.70 4.07 -2.35
N LEU A 38 -6.67 3.46 -1.16
CA LEU A 38 -5.46 2.80 -0.65
C LEU A 38 -5.09 1.55 -1.46
N ILE A 39 -6.10 0.80 -1.93
CA ILE A 39 -5.89 -0.37 -2.80
C ILE A 39 -5.24 0.06 -4.12
N ASP A 40 -5.76 1.12 -4.75
CA ASP A 40 -5.17 1.68 -5.98
C ASP A 40 -3.75 2.19 -5.74
N ALA A 41 -3.54 2.96 -4.66
CA ALA A 41 -2.22 3.44 -4.27
C ALA A 41 -1.24 2.30 -3.99
N HIS A 42 -1.70 1.18 -3.42
CA HIS A 42 -0.88 -0.01 -3.19
C HIS A 42 -0.47 -0.68 -4.52
N ALA A 43 -1.39 -0.78 -5.49
CA ALA A 43 -1.09 -1.32 -6.81
C ALA A 43 -0.06 -0.46 -7.56
N ALA A 44 -0.26 0.86 -7.57
CA ALA A 44 0.71 1.80 -8.15
C ALA A 44 2.05 1.79 -7.42
N HIS A 45 2.04 1.65 -6.10
CA HIS A 45 3.25 1.53 -5.31
C HIS A 45 4.02 0.25 -5.64
N ARG A 46 3.34 -0.90 -5.80
CA ARG A 46 3.98 -2.17 -6.14
C ARG A 46 4.74 -2.09 -7.46
N ASP A 47 4.21 -1.36 -8.45
CA ASP A 47 4.88 -1.11 -9.73
C ASP A 47 6.11 -0.21 -9.59
N ARG A 48 6.00 0.87 -8.81
CA ARG A 48 7.07 1.86 -8.61
C ARG A 48 8.00 1.56 -7.43
N CYS A 49 7.81 0.42 -6.76
CA CYS A 49 8.51 0.13 -5.52
C CYS A 49 10.00 -0.07 -5.83
N PRO A 50 10.91 0.72 -5.25
CA PRO A 50 12.34 0.67 -5.58
C PRO A 50 13.00 -0.67 -5.22
N LEU A 51 12.38 -1.46 -4.34
CA LEU A 51 12.81 -2.81 -4.00
C LEU A 51 12.32 -3.87 -5.00
N ARG A 52 11.36 -3.53 -5.87
CA ARG A 52 10.73 -4.44 -6.84
C ARG A 52 11.07 -4.07 -8.29
N THR A 53 11.06 -2.78 -8.60
CA THR A 53 11.76 -2.22 -9.75
C THR A 53 13.12 -1.73 -9.22
N PRO A 54 14.20 -2.52 -9.33
CA PRO A 54 15.52 -1.97 -9.05
C PRO A 54 15.67 -0.74 -9.93
N GLN A 55 15.82 0.40 -9.29
CA GLN A 55 16.09 1.65 -9.98
C GLN A 55 17.51 1.49 -10.53
N GLU A 56 17.65 0.89 -11.71
CA GLU A 56 18.89 0.88 -12.48
C GLU A 56 19.38 2.33 -12.53
N GLY A 57 20.39 2.65 -11.72
CA GLY A 57 20.99 3.99 -11.67
C GLY A 57 20.63 4.88 -10.46
N ARG A 58 20.78 4.39 -9.22
CA ARG A 58 21.37 5.27 -8.18
C ARG A 58 22.68 4.69 -7.69
N ALA A 59 23.74 5.16 -8.33
CA ALA A 59 25.09 5.16 -7.78
C ALA A 59 25.15 5.96 -6.46
N ALA A 60 26.15 5.59 -5.65
CA ALA A 60 26.72 6.23 -4.44
C ALA A 60 26.56 5.33 -3.20
N ALA A 61 27.61 4.96 -2.47
CA ALA A 61 29.06 5.14 -2.62
C ALA A 61 29.75 4.08 -1.74
#